data_AF-A0A511MH32-F1
#
_entry.id   AF-A0A511MH32-F1
#
_cell.length_a   1.000
_cell.length_b   1.000
_cell.length_c   1.000
_cell.angle_alpha   90.00
_cell.angle_beta   90.00
_cell.angle_gamma   90.00
#
_symmetry.space_group_name_H-M   'P 1'
#
loop_
_entity.id
_entity.type
_entity.pdbx_description
1 polymer ?
#
loop_
_entity_poly.entity_id
_entity_poly.type
_entity_poly.pdbx_seq_one_letter_code
_entity_poly.pdbx_strand_id
1 'polypeptide(L)'
;MATEIIAVRWKDVPEAHDYPAAADYLELLAGPKIVSAVVDDLRAAPIVHKKAKDILRAARLELLPPENLHVRRDLIKIHNGKALSPILLVRGDFRTGAPMVIADGYHRVCAIHWADENIAIPAKLAAMP
;
A
#
# COMPACT_ATOMS: atom_id res chain seq x y z
N MET A 1 4.69 -20.54 24.27
CA MET A 1 5.55 -20.21 23.12
C MET A 1 5.56 -18.71 23.04
N ALA A 2 6.71 -18.05 23.18
CA ALA A 2 6.78 -16.61 23.00
C ALA A 2 6.37 -16.30 21.56
N THR A 3 5.38 -15.43 21.38
CA THR A 3 4.98 -14.94 20.06
C THR A 3 6.21 -14.29 19.43
N GLU A 4 6.78 -14.90 18.40
CA GLU A 4 7.87 -14.27 17.65
C GLU A 4 7.36 -12.92 17.13
N ILE A 5 8.02 -11.84 17.54
CA ILE A 5 7.71 -10.50 17.06
C ILE A 5 8.21 -10.45 15.62
N ILE A 6 7.29 -10.43 14.66
CA ILE A 6 7.65 -10.31 13.24
C ILE A 6 8.16 -8.89 12.99
N ALA A 7 9.46 -8.78 12.72
CA ALA A 7 10.10 -7.51 12.39
C ALA A 7 10.17 -7.33 10.87
N VAL A 8 9.29 -6.49 10.32
CA VAL A 8 9.30 -6.13 8.89
C VAL A 8 10.30 -5.00 8.65
N ARG A 9 11.18 -5.16 7.66
CA ARG A 9 12.07 -4.09 7.21
C ARG A 9 11.43 -3.29 6.08
N TRP A 10 11.61 -1.98 6.13
CA TRP A 10 11.08 -1.05 5.15
C TRP A 10 12.20 -0.25 4.49
N LYS A 11 12.01 0.09 3.22
CA LYS A 11 12.78 1.16 2.58
C LYS A 11 12.26 2.51 3.08
N ASP A 12 13.12 3.54 3.05
CA ASP A 12 12.76 4.88 3.53
C ASP A 12 11.71 5.56 2.63
N VAL A 13 11.71 5.24 1.33
CA VAL A 13 10.81 5.81 0.32
C VAL A 13 10.35 4.74 -0.68
N PRO A 14 9.18 4.95 -1.34
CA PRO A 14 8.77 4.14 -2.48
C PRO A 14 9.84 4.10 -3.58
N GLU A 15 9.92 3.00 -4.30
CA GLU A 15 10.85 2.85 -5.42
C GLU A 15 10.43 3.73 -6.60
N ALA A 16 11.39 4.13 -7.43
CA ALA A 16 11.10 5.00 -8.57
C ALA A 16 10.05 4.40 -9.52
N HIS A 17 9.99 3.07 -9.63
CA HIS A 17 9.04 2.35 -10.47
C HIS A 17 7.64 2.18 -9.84
N ASP A 18 7.49 2.43 -8.54
CA ASP A 18 6.18 2.34 -7.86
C ASP A 18 5.24 3.45 -8.34
N TYR A 19 5.78 4.64 -8.67
CA TYR A 19 4.97 5.78 -9.14
C TYR A 19 4.40 5.58 -10.55
N PRO A 20 5.16 5.13 -11.56
CA PRO A 20 4.59 4.72 -12.85
C PRO A 20 3.53 3.62 -12.72
N ALA A 21 3.78 2.59 -11.89
CA ALA A 21 2.80 1.52 -11.68
C ALA A 21 1.49 2.04 -11.05
N ALA A 22 1.59 2.98 -10.11
CA ALA A 22 0.45 3.68 -9.54
C ALA A 22 -0.28 4.54 -10.59
N ALA A 23 0.45 5.25 -11.46
CA ALA A 23 -0.12 6.05 -12.53
C ALA A 23 -0.94 5.18 -13.50
N ASP A 24 -0.35 4.08 -13.98
CA ASP A 24 -0.99 3.14 -14.92
C ASP A 24 -2.34 2.62 -14.38
N TYR A 25 -2.40 2.32 -13.08
CA TYR A 25 -3.66 1.91 -12.45
C TYR A 25 -4.65 3.07 -12.28
N LEU A 26 -4.18 4.25 -11.86
CA LEU A 26 -5.03 5.43 -11.67
C LEU A 26 -5.62 5.97 -12.98
N GLU A 27 -4.97 5.74 -14.13
CA GLU A 27 -5.52 6.06 -15.45
C GLU A 27 -6.81 5.29 -15.77
N LEU A 28 -7.04 4.14 -15.11
CA LEU A 28 -8.31 3.42 -15.21
C LEU A 28 -9.46 4.15 -14.50
N LEU A 29 -9.15 5.08 -13.60
CA LEU A 29 -10.11 5.75 -12.72
C LEU A 29 -10.30 7.24 -13.04
N ALA A 30 -9.30 7.89 -13.62
CA ALA A 30 -9.32 9.33 -13.88
C ALA A 30 -8.51 9.71 -15.12
N GLY A 31 -8.79 10.88 -15.69
CA GLY A 31 -8.07 11.41 -16.84
C GLY A 31 -6.62 11.82 -16.50
N PRO A 32 -5.74 11.94 -17.52
CA PRO A 32 -4.29 12.08 -17.34
C PRO A 32 -3.88 13.32 -16.52
N LYS A 33 -4.64 14.42 -16.59
CA LYS A 33 -4.39 15.63 -15.77
C LYS A 33 -4.54 15.35 -14.27
N ILE A 34 -5.57 14.61 -13.88
CA ILE A 34 -5.84 14.25 -12.48
C ILE A 34 -4.77 13.26 -12.01
N VAL A 35 -4.47 12.25 -12.83
CA VAL A 35 -3.45 11.24 -12.50
C VAL A 35 -2.09 11.89 -12.27
N SER A 36 -1.66 12.79 -13.16
CA SER A 36 -0.39 13.53 -13.01
C SER A 36 -0.35 14.30 -11.69
N ALA A 37 -1.40 15.05 -11.37
CA ALA A 37 -1.48 15.80 -10.12
C ALA A 37 -1.40 14.90 -8.88
N VAL A 38 -2.14 13.78 -8.88
CA VAL A 38 -2.14 12.81 -7.78
C VAL A 38 -0.75 12.15 -7.62
N VAL A 39 -0.07 11.82 -8.72
CA VAL A 39 1.28 11.23 -8.68
C VAL A 39 2.29 12.23 -8.16
N ASP A 40 2.20 13.50 -8.55
CA ASP A 40 3.07 14.56 -8.03
C ASP A 40 2.85 14.78 -6.53
N ASP A 41 1.60 14.80 -6.08
CA ASP A 41 1.24 14.85 -4.66
C ASP A 41 1.77 13.63 -3.89
N LEU A 42 1.68 12.43 -4.49
CA LEU A 42 2.27 11.22 -3.91
C LEU A 42 3.79 11.35 -3.80
N ARG A 43 4.48 11.92 -4.79
CA ARG A 43 5.93 12.12 -4.72
C ARG A 43 6.30 13.10 -3.59
N ALA A 44 5.54 14.17 -3.42
CA ALA A 44 5.78 15.20 -2.40
C ALA A 44 5.33 14.78 -0.98
N ALA A 45 4.36 13.87 -0.86
CA ALA A 45 3.78 13.52 0.43
C ALA A 45 4.82 12.94 1.41
N PRO A 46 4.71 13.28 2.72
CA PRO A 46 5.52 12.66 3.76
C PRO A 46 5.10 11.20 3.96
N ILE A 47 6.02 10.41 4.54
CA ILE A 47 5.69 9.04 4.95
C ILE A 47 4.77 9.09 6.17
N VAL A 48 3.64 8.41 6.06
CA VAL A 48 2.73 8.11 7.17
C VAL A 48 2.72 6.61 7.44
N HIS A 49 2.26 6.22 8.62
CA HIS A 49 2.19 4.81 9.01
C HIS A 49 0.73 4.40 9.26
N LYS A 50 0.28 3.31 8.63
CA LYS A 50 -1.10 2.80 8.74
C LYS A 50 -1.10 1.27 8.88
N LYS A 51 -2.06 0.72 9.63
CA LYS A 51 -2.18 -0.73 9.84
C LYS A 51 -2.78 -1.42 8.61
N ALA A 52 -2.37 -2.66 8.34
CA ALA A 52 -2.83 -3.42 7.18
C ALA A 52 -4.37 -3.60 7.17
N LYS A 53 -4.96 -3.98 8.32
CA LYS A 53 -6.43 -4.12 8.43
C LYS A 53 -7.20 -2.85 8.14
N ASP A 54 -6.64 -1.70 8.57
CA ASP A 54 -7.30 -0.41 8.37
C ASP A 54 -7.20 0.04 6.92
N ILE A 55 -6.07 -0.26 6.26
CA ILE A 55 -5.90 -0.02 4.83
C ILE A 55 -6.90 -0.84 4.01
N LEU A 56 -7.01 -2.15 4.23
CA LEU A 56 -7.96 -3.01 3.51
C LEU A 56 -9.41 -2.58 3.77
N ARG A 57 -9.75 -2.28 5.03
CA ARG A 57 -11.09 -1.80 5.41
C ARG A 57 -11.45 -0.47 4.74
N ALA A 58 -10.51 0.48 4.70
CA ALA A 58 -10.73 1.77 4.05
C ALA A 58 -10.81 1.64 2.52
N ALA A 59 -10.06 0.72 1.93
CA ALA A 59 -10.09 0.44 0.50
C ALA A 59 -11.27 -0.44 0.06
N ARG A 60 -11.94 -1.10 1.02
CA ARG A 60 -13.01 -2.08 0.78
C ARG A 60 -12.55 -3.21 -0.15
N LEU A 61 -11.30 -3.64 0.01
CA LEU A 61 -10.71 -4.73 -0.74
C LEU A 61 -10.65 -6.00 0.12
N GLU A 62 -10.79 -7.15 -0.53
CA GLU A 62 -10.63 -8.44 0.13
C GLU A 62 -9.16 -8.70 0.48
N LEU A 63 -8.92 -9.57 1.46
CA LEU A 63 -7.59 -10.06 1.75
C LEU A 63 -7.25 -11.17 0.76
N LEU A 64 -6.25 -10.97 -0.09
CA LEU A 64 -5.77 -12.02 -0.98
C LEU A 64 -5.18 -13.20 -0.18
N PRO A 65 -5.36 -14.45 -0.63
CA PRO A 65 -4.85 -15.63 0.06
C PRO A 65 -3.31 -15.64 0.09
N PRO A 66 -2.69 -16.25 1.11
CA PRO A 66 -1.23 -16.27 1.25
C PRO A 66 -0.55 -17.10 0.16
N GLU A 67 -1.29 -17.97 -0.54
CA GLU A 67 -0.80 -18.75 -1.67
C GLU A 67 -0.66 -17.93 -2.96
N ASN A 68 -1.33 -16.77 -3.07
CA ASN A 68 -1.19 -15.88 -4.22
C ASN A 68 0.31 -15.59 -4.46
N LEU A 69 0.76 -15.75 -5.71
CA LEU A 69 2.17 -15.69 -6.08
C LEU A 69 2.88 -14.43 -5.53
N HIS A 70 2.23 -13.28 -5.62
CA HIS A 70 2.81 -12.00 -5.20
C HIS A 70 2.76 -11.82 -3.68
N VAL A 71 1.67 -12.24 -3.02
CA VAL A 71 1.57 -12.24 -1.56
C VAL A 71 2.64 -13.15 -0.95
N ARG A 72 2.74 -14.39 -1.45
CA ARG A 72 3.77 -15.36 -1.06
C ARG A 72 5.17 -14.80 -1.24
N ARG A 73 5.44 -14.11 -2.35
CA ARG A 73 6.75 -13.49 -2.61
C ARG A 73 7.10 -12.45 -1.55
N ASP A 74 6.14 -11.61 -1.15
CA ASP A 74 6.39 -10.59 -0.14
C ASP A 74 6.49 -11.19 1.28
N LEU A 75 5.73 -12.24 1.59
CA LEU A 75 5.92 -13.05 2.82
C LEU A 75 7.33 -13.65 2.90
N ILE A 76 7.85 -14.20 1.79
CA ILE A 76 9.23 -14.71 1.71
C ILE A 76 10.25 -13.60 1.93
N LYS A 77 10.01 -12.38 1.44
CA LYS A 77 10.89 -11.23 1.71
C LYS A 77 10.89 -10.86 3.19
N ILE A 78 9.71 -10.82 3.82
CA ILE A 78 9.57 -10.56 5.27
C ILE A 78 10.37 -11.58 6.07
N HIS A 79 10.17 -12.88 5.78
CA HIS A 79 10.88 -13.96 6.45
C HIS A 79 12.41 -13.85 6.29
N ASN A 80 12.88 -13.48 5.11
CA ASN A 80 14.31 -13.30 4.82
C ASN A 80 14.89 -11.96 5.31
N GLY A 81 14.11 -11.14 6.02
CA GLY A 81 14.56 -9.81 6.47
C GLY A 81 14.90 -8.84 5.33
N LYS A 82 14.30 -9.02 4.16
CA LYS A 82 14.47 -8.13 3.01
C LYS A 82 13.52 -6.94 3.14
N ALA A 83 14.02 -5.75 2.86
CA ALA A 83 13.23 -4.53 2.93
C ALA A 83 12.13 -4.51 1.86
N LEU A 84 10.90 -4.21 2.29
CA LEU A 84 9.78 -3.92 1.41
C LEU A 84 9.72 -2.42 1.10
N SER A 85 9.23 -2.09 -0.09
CA SER A 85 8.94 -0.70 -0.44
C SER A 85 7.71 -0.20 0.33
N PRO A 86 7.64 1.09 0.75
CA PRO A 86 6.41 1.75 1.18
C PRO A 86 5.32 1.75 0.10
N ILE A 87 4.05 1.83 0.51
CA ILE A 87 2.90 1.76 -0.40
C ILE A 87 2.40 3.14 -0.83
N LEU A 88 1.61 3.21 -1.91
CA LEU A 88 1.00 4.44 -2.41
C LEU A 88 -0.52 4.39 -2.26
N LEU A 89 -1.09 5.39 -1.61
CA LEU A 89 -2.50 5.45 -1.27
C LEU A 89 -3.13 6.75 -1.78
N VAL A 90 -4.34 6.67 -2.32
CA VAL A 90 -5.16 7.84 -2.64
C VAL A 90 -6.37 7.85 -1.72
N ARG A 91 -6.57 8.96 -1.02
CA ARG A 91 -7.60 9.14 0.01
C ARG A 91 -9.00 8.98 -0.59
N GLY A 92 -9.83 8.18 0.06
CA GLY A 92 -11.26 8.09 -0.22
C GLY A 92 -12.05 9.22 0.45
N ASP A 93 -13.38 9.22 0.29
CA ASP A 93 -14.28 10.19 0.93
C ASP A 93 -15.46 9.47 1.57
N PHE A 94 -15.49 9.44 2.90
CA PHE A 94 -16.57 8.79 3.66
C PHE A 94 -17.91 9.53 3.54
N ARG A 95 -17.91 10.80 3.15
CA ARG A 95 -19.13 11.62 2.98
C ARG A 95 -19.88 11.23 1.71
N THR A 96 -19.14 10.84 0.67
CA THR A 96 -19.70 10.39 -0.62
C THR A 96 -19.69 8.86 -0.76
N GLY A 97 -19.03 8.16 0.16
CA GLY A 97 -18.89 6.72 0.15
C GLY A 97 -17.79 6.21 -0.78
N ALA A 98 -16.96 7.09 -1.34
CA ALA A 98 -15.82 6.73 -2.17
C ALA A 98 -14.74 6.01 -1.33
N PRO A 99 -14.37 4.76 -1.67
CA PRO A 99 -13.33 4.04 -0.95
C PRO A 99 -11.95 4.68 -1.17
N MET A 100 -11.03 4.40 -0.25
CA MET A 100 -9.61 4.68 -0.48
C MET A 100 -9.08 3.80 -1.62
N VAL A 101 -8.13 4.30 -2.38
CA VAL A 101 -7.48 3.53 -3.45
C VAL A 101 -6.07 3.15 -3.02
N ILE A 102 -5.72 1.87 -3.11
CA ILE A 102 -4.33 1.41 -2.99
C ILE A 102 -3.73 1.49 -4.39
N ALA A 103 -3.06 2.61 -4.70
CA ALA A 103 -2.55 2.86 -6.03
C ALA A 103 -1.38 1.92 -6.39
N ASP A 104 -0.58 1.58 -5.39
CA ASP A 104 0.45 0.55 -5.49
C ASP A 104 0.66 -0.10 -4.11
N GLY A 105 0.95 -1.40 -4.10
CA GLY A 105 1.25 -2.16 -2.88
C GLY A 105 0.12 -3.02 -2.31
N TYR A 106 -0.95 -3.32 -3.05
CA TYR A 106 -2.05 -4.17 -2.57
C TYR A 106 -1.59 -5.55 -2.08
N HIS A 107 -0.73 -6.24 -2.84
CA HIS A 107 -0.15 -7.53 -2.43
C HIS A 107 0.73 -7.41 -1.18
N ARG A 108 1.45 -6.30 -1.02
CA ARG A 108 2.25 -6.02 0.19
C ARG A 108 1.34 -5.85 1.39
N VAL A 109 0.24 -5.10 1.26
CA VAL A 109 -0.77 -4.95 2.34
C VAL A 109 -1.32 -6.32 2.75
N CYS A 110 -1.67 -7.17 1.78
CA CYS A 110 -2.13 -8.53 2.07
C CYS A 110 -1.07 -9.38 2.78
N ALA A 111 0.19 -9.33 2.32
CA ALA A 111 1.28 -10.05 2.95
C ALA A 111 1.52 -9.60 4.40
N ILE A 112 1.49 -8.29 4.66
CA ILE A 112 1.61 -7.76 6.02
C ILE A 112 0.42 -8.16 6.88
N HIS A 113 -0.79 -8.15 6.33
CA HIS A 113 -1.97 -8.61 7.06
C HIS A 113 -1.86 -10.07 7.51
N TRP A 114 -1.31 -10.95 6.65
CA TRP A 114 -1.04 -12.34 7.01
C TRP A 114 0.09 -12.49 8.02
N ALA A 115 1.10 -11.63 7.96
CA ALA A 115 2.19 -11.61 8.94
C ALA A 115 1.67 -11.16 10.32
N ASP A 116 1.18 -9.93 10.41
CA ASP A 116 0.42 -9.40 11.55
C ASP A 116 -0.32 -8.14 11.09
N GLU A 117 -1.65 -8.18 11.14
CA GLU A 117 -2.54 -7.10 10.73
C GLU A 117 -2.31 -5.75 11.43
N ASN A 118 -1.60 -5.74 12.58
CA ASN A 118 -1.27 -4.55 13.36
C ASN A 118 0.06 -3.92 12.99
N ILE A 119 0.88 -4.56 12.15
CA ILE A 119 2.13 -3.97 11.67
C ILE A 119 1.81 -2.69 10.90
N ALA A 120 2.53 -1.64 11.29
CA ALA A 120 2.42 -0.33 10.67
C ALA A 120 3.18 -0.32 9.33
N ILE A 121 2.45 -0.09 8.25
CA ILE A 121 2.97 0.00 6.88
C ILE A 121 3.29 1.47 6.58
N PRO A 122 4.53 1.81 6.19
CA PRO A 122 4.85 3.13 5.67
C PRO A 122 4.15 3.33 4.33
N ALA A 123 3.52 4.48 4.18
CA ALA A 123 2.73 4.83 3.02
C ALA A 123 2.90 6.31 2.68
N LYS A 124 2.75 6.64 1.40
CA LYS A 124 2.46 8.01 0.96
C LYS A 124 0.99 8.12 0.62
N LEU A 125 0.36 9.20 1.07
CA LEU A 125 -1.08 9.42 0.95
C LEU A 125 -1.36 10.76 0.28
N ALA A 126 -1.91 10.72 -0.93
CA ALA A 126 -2.42 11.90 -1.63
C ALA A 126 -3.95 11.97 -1.52
N ALA A 127 -4.52 13.14 -1.81
CA ALA A 127 -5.96 13.30 -1.99
C ALA A 127 -6.27 13.39 -3.49
N MET A 128 -7.47 12.95 -3.88
CA MET A 128 -8.00 13.35 -5.18
C MET A 128 -8.27 14.86 -5.17
N PRO A 129 -7.84 15.61 -6.20
CA PRO A 129 -8.14 17.03 -6.34
C PRO A 129 -9.64 17.30 -6.57
#